data_AF-A0A355BIQ4-F1
#
_entry.id   AF-A0A355BIQ4-F1
#
_cell.length_a   1.000
_cell.length_b   1.000
_cell.length_c   1.000
_cell.angle_alpha   90.00
_cell.angle_beta   90.00
_cell.angle_gamma   90.00
#
_symmetry.space_group_name_H-M   'P 1'
#
loop_
_entity.id
_entity.type
_entity.pdbx_description
1 polymer ?
#
loop_
_entity_poly.entity_id
_entity_poly.type
_entity_poly.pdbx_seq_one_letter_code
_entity_poly.pdbx_strand_id
1 'polypeptide(L)'
;MENEKLQILQMLQDNKISAEEASRLLAALEEPQTTSSGGGAKWFRVRVLDLDTGKAKVNVNLPIALIDVGLNIGMKFVPQEALG
;
A
#
# COMPACT_ATOMS: atom_id res chain seq x y z
N MET A 1 15.73 -11.12 10.33
CA MET A 1 15.60 -12.36 9.55
C MET A 1 16.36 -13.53 10.17
N GLU A 2 17.70 -13.58 10.14
CA GLU A 2 18.45 -14.77 10.61
C GLU A 2 18.27 -15.04 12.12
N ASN A 3 18.17 -13.98 12.93
CA ASN A 3 17.96 -14.08 14.37
C ASN A 3 16.56 -14.64 14.73
N GLU A 4 15.53 -14.29 13.97
CA GLU A 4 14.15 -14.74 14.19
C GLU A 4 13.99 -16.24 13.88
N LYS A 5 14.68 -16.76 12.85
CA LYS A 5 14.70 -18.20 12.54
C LYS A 5 15.32 -19.01 13.69
N LEU A 6 16.44 -18.54 14.25
CA LEU A 6 17.08 -19.18 15.40
C LEU A 6 16.18 -19.19 16.63
N GLN A 7 15.44 -18.09 16.87
CA GLN A 7 14.50 -18.01 17.97
C GLN A 7 13.36 -19.04 17.86
N ILE A 8 12.80 -19.22 16.66
CA ILE A 8 11.74 -20.23 16.42
C ILE A 8 12.27 -21.64 16.67
N LEU A 9 13.48 -21.95 16.20
CA LEU A 9 14.11 -23.26 16.44
C LEU A 9 14.41 -23.50 17.92
N GLN A 10 14.81 -22.47 18.65
CA GLN A 10 15.03 -22.56 20.10
C GLN A 10 13.71 -22.79 20.86
N MET A 11 12.62 -22.15 20.43
CA MET A 11 11.28 -22.40 20.99
C MET A 11 10.81 -23.84 20.75
N LEU A 12 11.12 -24.42 19.58
CA LEU A 12 10.83 -25.82 19.28
C LEU A 12 11.68 -26.76 20.15
N GLN A 13 12.98 -26.48 20.29
CA GLN A 13 13.88 -27.26 21.16
C GLN A 13 13.42 -27.25 22.61
N ASP A 14 12.97 -26.09 23.10
CA ASP A 14 12.43 -25.91 24.45
C ASP A 14 11.03 -26.53 24.63
N ASN A 15 10.47 -27.19 23.60
CA ASN A 15 9.10 -27.75 23.57
C ASN A 15 8.00 -26.70 23.87
N LYS A 16 8.27 -25.41 23.61
CA LYS A 16 7.28 -24.33 23.79
C LYS A 16 6.26 -24.27 22.67
N ILE A 17 6.60 -24.84 21.51
CA ILE A 17 5.76 -24.94 20.31
C ILE A 17 5.89 -26.33 19.71
N SER A 18 4.87 -26.76 18.97
CA SER A 18 4.89 -27.99 18.20
C SER A 18 5.68 -27.84 16.89
N ALA A 19 6.05 -28.98 16.28
CA ALA A 19 6.70 -28.99 14.96
C ALA A 19 5.83 -28.34 13.86
N GLU A 20 4.49 -28.45 13.97
CA GLU A 20 3.56 -27.82 13.02
C GLU A 20 3.50 -26.29 13.21
N GLU A 21 3.55 -25.81 14.44
CA GLU A 21 3.61 -24.36 14.70
C GLU A 21 4.95 -23.77 14.26
N ALA A 22 6.07 -24.47 14.53
CA ALA A 22 7.38 -24.05 14.07
C ALA A 22 7.46 -23.96 12.54
N SER A 23 6.90 -24.93 11.81
CA SER A 23 6.90 -24.91 10.35
C SER A 23 6.08 -23.75 9.78
N ARG A 24 4.92 -23.42 10.38
CA ARG A 24 4.12 -22.24 10.02
C ARG A 24 4.85 -20.93 10.27
N LEU A 25 5.51 -20.80 11.43
CA LEU A 25 6.26 -19.59 11.77
C LEU A 25 7.48 -19.39 10.86
N LEU A 26 8.20 -20.47 10.53
CA LEU A 26 9.31 -20.42 9.58
C LEU A 26 8.83 -20.04 8.17
N ALA A 27 7.72 -20.62 7.70
CA ALA A 27 7.13 -20.31 6.40
C ALA A 27 6.68 -18.85 6.29
N ALA A 28 6.02 -18.32 7.33
CA ALA A 28 5.61 -16.91 7.39
C ALA A 28 6.80 -15.92 7.41
N LEU A 29 7.98 -16.39 7.79
CA LEU A 29 9.22 -15.62 7.81
C LEU A 29 9.97 -15.68 6.46
N GLU A 30 9.73 -16.72 5.66
CA GLU A 30 10.30 -16.93 4.34
C GLU A 30 9.47 -16.31 3.23
N GLU A 31 8.15 -16.24 3.42
CA GLU A 31 7.31 -15.41 2.56
C GLU A 31 7.75 -13.95 2.70
N PRO A 32 8.15 -13.26 1.62
CA PRO A 32 8.20 -11.82 1.66
C PRO A 32 6.82 -11.36 2.13
N GLN A 33 6.78 -10.46 3.11
CA GLN A 33 5.57 -9.74 3.52
C GLN A 33 4.99 -9.01 2.30
N THR A 34 4.37 -9.73 1.38
CA THR A 34 3.54 -9.16 0.33
C THR A 34 2.19 -8.89 0.97
N THR A 35 2.20 -8.01 1.98
CA THR A 35 1.07 -7.10 2.23
C THR A 35 1.07 -6.02 1.14
N SER A 36 1.06 -6.49 -0.10
CA SER A 36 0.61 -5.73 -1.25
C SER A 36 -0.16 -6.73 -2.07
N SER A 37 -1.44 -6.88 -1.71
CA SER A 37 -2.54 -7.15 -2.62
C SER A 37 -2.07 -7.31 -4.07
N GLY A 38 -2.11 -8.54 -4.57
CA GLY A 38 -1.81 -8.93 -5.95
C GLY A 38 -2.77 -8.30 -6.98
N GLY A 39 -2.71 -6.99 -7.11
CA GLY A 39 -3.33 -6.17 -8.13
C GLY A 39 -2.52 -4.90 -8.18
N GLY A 40 -1.75 -4.69 -9.25
CA GLY A 40 -0.93 -3.50 -9.42
C GLY A 40 -1.71 -2.22 -9.09
N ALA A 41 -1.00 -1.19 -8.62
CA ALA A 41 -1.61 0.06 -8.16
C ALA A 41 -2.79 0.45 -9.06
N LYS A 42 -4.00 0.49 -8.52
CA LYS A 42 -5.15 0.94 -9.30
C LYS A 42 -4.92 2.42 -9.60
N TRP A 43 -4.88 2.77 -10.88
CA TRP A 43 -4.56 4.13 -11.33
C TRP A 43 -5.82 4.88 -11.72
N PHE A 44 -5.95 6.10 -11.23
CA PHE A 44 -6.94 7.07 -11.66
C PHE A 44 -6.32 8.00 -12.70
N ARG A 45 -6.90 8.05 -13.90
CA ARG A 45 -6.41 8.85 -15.03
C ARG A 45 -7.34 10.02 -15.27
N VAL A 46 -6.80 11.23 -15.22
CA VAL A 46 -7.54 12.47 -15.48
C VAL A 46 -7.01 13.13 -16.74
N ARG A 47 -7.92 13.45 -17.67
CA ARG A 47 -7.62 14.23 -18.86
C ARG A 47 -8.35 15.56 -18.78
N VAL A 48 -7.61 16.65 -18.82
CA VAL A 48 -8.17 18.00 -18.90
C VAL A 48 -8.18 18.40 -20.36
N LEU A 49 -9.37 18.69 -20.87
CA LEU A 49 -9.58 19.22 -22.20
C LEU A 49 -9.73 20.73 -22.13
N ASP A 50 -9.21 21.40 -23.14
CA ASP A 50 -9.51 22.78 -23.43
C ASP A 50 -10.94 22.86 -23.99
N LEU A 51 -11.82 23.67 -23.38
CA LEU A 51 -13.25 23.69 -23.71
C LEU A 51 -13.54 24.34 -25.07
N ASP A 52 -12.68 25.25 -25.52
CA ASP A 52 -12.85 25.97 -26.80
C ASP A 52 -12.34 25.13 -27.98
N THR A 53 -11.26 24.37 -27.78
CA THR A 53 -10.59 23.63 -28.85
C THR A 53 -10.79 22.11 -28.79
N GLY A 54 -11.30 21.57 -27.68
CA GLY A 54 -11.48 20.14 -27.44
C GLY A 54 -10.18 19.34 -27.28
N LYS A 55 -9.02 20.01 -27.31
CA LYS A 55 -7.71 19.36 -27.27
C LYS A 55 -7.29 19.08 -25.84
N ALA A 56 -6.55 17.98 -25.64
CA ALA A 56 -5.99 17.65 -24.34
C ALA A 56 -4.95 18.69 -23.93
N LYS A 57 -5.23 19.40 -22.84
CA LYS A 57 -4.35 20.41 -22.25
C LYS A 57 -3.40 19.78 -21.23
N VAL A 58 -3.88 18.83 -20.44
CA VAL A 58 -3.10 18.13 -19.39
C VAL A 58 -3.55 16.68 -19.25
N ASN A 59 -2.60 15.78 -18.97
CA ASN A 59 -2.86 14.37 -18.65
C ASN A 59 -2.20 14.02 -17.30
N VAL A 60 -2.98 13.46 -16.37
CA VAL A 60 -2.52 13.12 -15.01
C VAL A 60 -2.83 11.66 -14.71
N ASN A 61 -1.88 10.96 -14.07
CA ASN A 61 -2.02 9.58 -13.63
C ASN A 61 -1.71 9.48 -12.13
N LEU A 62 -2.73 9.20 -11.31
CA LEU A 62 -2.62 9.18 -9.86
C LEU A 62 -2.95 7.78 -9.32
N PRO A 63 -2.11 7.15 -8.49
CA PRO A 63 -2.49 5.93 -7.79
C PRO A 63 -3.69 6.21 -6.86
N ILE A 64 -4.70 5.35 -6.88
CA ILE A 64 -5.89 5.49 -6.01
C ILE A 64 -5.50 5.57 -4.54
N ALA A 65 -4.45 4.85 -4.13
CA ALA A 65 -3.92 4.89 -2.77
C ALA A 65 -3.42 6.27 -2.30
N LEU A 66 -3.22 7.23 -3.21
CA LEU A 66 -2.75 8.58 -2.89
C LEU A 66 -3.88 9.63 -2.89
N ILE A 67 -5.13 9.24 -3.15
CA ILE A 67 -6.26 10.19 -3.19
C ILE A 67 -6.49 10.83 -1.82
N ASP A 68 -6.49 10.05 -0.73
CA ASP A 68 -6.74 10.57 0.62
C ASP A 68 -5.67 11.57 1.07
N VAL A 69 -4.41 11.33 0.69
CA VAL A 69 -3.30 12.26 0.95
C VAL A 69 -3.50 13.55 0.13
N GLY A 70 -3.88 13.40 -1.15
CA GLY A 70 -4.20 14.53 -2.03
C GLY A 70 -5.34 15.39 -1.51
N LEU A 71 -6.41 14.79 -0.99
CA LEU A 71 -7.55 15.50 -0.40
C LEU A 71 -7.14 16.25 0.88
N ASN A 72 -6.38 15.62 1.77
CA ASN A 72 -5.89 16.27 2.99
C ASN A 72 -5.00 17.49 2.72
N ILE A 73 -4.14 17.41 1.70
CA ILE A 73 -3.33 18.54 1.25
C ILE A 73 -4.22 19.58 0.57
N GLY A 74 -5.09 19.15 -0.34
CA GLY A 74 -5.99 20.01 -1.12
C GLY A 74 -6.94 20.84 -0.26
N MET A 75 -7.47 20.26 0.82
CA MET A 75 -8.33 20.97 1.79
C MET A 75 -7.66 22.22 2.38
N LYS A 76 -6.32 22.25 2.48
CA LYS A 76 -5.57 23.43 2.97
C LYS A 76 -5.51 24.57 1.95
N PHE A 77 -5.83 24.30 0.68
CA PHE A 77 -5.79 25.25 -0.42
C PHE A 77 -7.19 25.53 -1.00
N VAL A 78 -8.27 25.03 -0.38
CA VAL A 78 -9.63 25.35 -0.79
C VAL A 78 -9.95 26.80 -0.38
N PRO A 79 -10.32 27.68 -1.33
CA PRO A 79 -10.75 29.03 -0.99
C PRO A 79 -12.01 29.00 -0.13
N GLN A 80 -12.10 29.87 0.87
CA GLN A 80 -13.21 29.92 1.83
C GLN A 80 -14.57 30.10 1.15
N GLU A 81 -14.60 30.73 -0.02
CA GLU A 81 -15.81 30.92 -0.85
C GLU A 81 -16.40 29.60 -1.38
N ALA A 82 -15.59 28.53 -1.47
CA ALA A 82 -16.01 27.21 -1.92
C ALA A 82 -16.41 26.26 -0.76
N LEU A 83 -16.11 26.65 0.48
CA LEU A 83 -16.53 25.97 1.71
C LEU A 83 -17.80 26.65 2.24
N GLY A 84 -18.91 26.40 1.53
CA GLY A 84 -20.25 26.87 1.93
C GLY A 84 -20.78 26.20 3.18
#